data_AF-A0A2S5DB34-F1
#
_entry.id   AF-A0A2S5DB34-F1
#
_cell.length_a   1.000
_cell.length_b   1.000
_cell.length_c   1.000
_cell.angle_alpha   90.00
_cell.angle_beta   90.00
_cell.angle_gamma   90.00
#
_symmetry.space_group_name_H-M   'P 1'
#
loop_
_entity.id
_entity.type
_entity.pdbx_description
1 polymer ?
#
loop_
_entity_poly.entity_id
_entity_poly.type
_entity_poly.pdbx_seq_one_letter_code
_entity_poly.pdbx_strand_id
1 'polypeptide(L)'
;MNVSTPGVSLMQALEHIDDPRQTSNGTLHDFREILVIAICAMLCDNDTFEEMVAWARYKQDWLQRLLSLKHGIPSEDTFLRIFRLMDSKQFECAFRTWAGGILPALDNEQLAIDGKTCGAPVEAAGRPSIW
;
A
#
# COMPACT_ATOMS: atom_id res chain seq x y z
N MET A 1 25.01 19.14 0.25
CA MET A 1 25.17 17.72 -0.14
C MET A 1 23.86 17.04 0.17
N ASN A 2 23.05 16.75 -0.85
CA ASN A 2 21.75 16.11 -0.66
C ASN A 2 21.99 14.61 -0.57
N VAL A 3 21.77 14.02 0.60
CA VAL A 3 21.80 12.57 0.78
C VAL A 3 20.53 11.98 0.17
N SER A 4 20.58 11.70 -1.13
CA SER A 4 19.58 10.89 -1.80
C SER A 4 19.76 9.45 -1.34
N THR A 5 19.06 9.03 -0.29
CA THR A 5 18.78 7.61 -0.10
C THR A 5 17.86 7.20 -1.26
N PRO A 6 18.25 6.29 -2.17
CA PRO A 6 17.35 5.81 -3.21
C PRO A 6 16.34 4.86 -2.57
N GLY A 7 15.35 5.41 -1.87
CA GLY A 7 14.21 4.65 -1.37
C GLY A 7 13.29 4.26 -2.53
N VAL A 8 12.69 3.07 -2.46
CA VAL A 8 11.63 2.66 -3.38
C VAL A 8 10.46 3.62 -3.23
N SER A 9 9.94 4.16 -4.34
CA SER A 9 8.75 5.03 -4.28
C SER A 9 7.50 4.20 -3.94
N LEU A 10 6.48 4.84 -3.36
CA LEU A 10 5.23 4.15 -3.01
C LEU A 10 4.60 3.47 -4.24
N MET A 11 4.58 4.17 -5.37
CA MET A 11 4.04 3.66 -6.63
C MET A 11 4.72 2.34 -7.05
N GLN A 12 6.05 2.31 -6.99
CA GLN A 12 6.85 1.13 -7.36
C GLN A 12 6.64 -0.04 -6.41
N ALA A 13 6.50 0.22 -5.11
CA ALA A 13 6.21 -0.84 -4.15
C ALA A 13 4.84 -1.49 -4.45
N LEU A 14 3.84 -0.67 -4.80
CA LEU A 14 2.49 -1.12 -5.13
C LEU A 14 2.37 -1.85 -6.48
N GLU A 15 3.38 -1.82 -7.35
CA GLU A 15 3.40 -2.60 -8.59
C GLU A 15 3.33 -4.12 -8.34
N HIS A 16 3.78 -4.56 -7.17
CA HIS A 16 3.80 -5.96 -6.76
C HIS A 16 2.44 -6.46 -6.24
N ILE A 17 1.44 -5.58 -6.19
CA ILE A 17 0.07 -5.95 -5.81
C ILE A 17 -0.74 -6.22 -7.07
N ASP A 18 -1.28 -7.43 -7.15
CA ASP A 18 -2.20 -7.81 -8.22
C ASP A 18 -3.51 -7.03 -8.07
N ASP A 19 -4.01 -6.46 -9.18
CA ASP A 19 -5.33 -5.83 -9.19
C ASP A 19 -6.40 -6.93 -9.10
N PRO A 20 -7.13 -7.05 -7.97
CA PRO A 20 -8.06 -8.15 -7.77
C PRO A 20 -9.40 -7.95 -8.50
N ARG A 21 -9.58 -6.81 -9.19
CA ARG A 21 -10.81 -6.48 -9.90
C ARG A 21 -10.88 -7.23 -11.23
N GLN A 22 -12.07 -7.64 -11.61
CA GLN A 22 -12.32 -8.14 -12.96
C GLN A 22 -12.19 -7.00 -13.98
N THR A 23 -11.55 -7.25 -15.13
CA THR A 23 -11.30 -6.23 -16.17
C THR A 23 -12.59 -5.50 -16.61
N SER A 24 -13.72 -6.19 -16.61
CA SER A 24 -15.04 -5.69 -16.99
C SER A 24 -15.80 -4.93 -15.90
N ASN A 25 -15.28 -4.86 -14.67
CA ASN A 25 -16.01 -4.29 -13.53
C ASN A 25 -15.12 -3.41 -12.64
N GLY A 26 -15.45 -2.13 -12.56
CA GLY A 26 -14.86 -1.25 -11.55
C GLY A 26 -13.43 -0.80 -11.82
N THR A 27 -12.99 -0.87 -13.07
CA THR A 27 -11.64 -0.54 -13.56
C THR A 27 -11.53 0.88 -14.11
N LEU A 28 -12.55 1.73 -13.90
CA LEU A 28 -12.53 3.15 -14.32
C LEU A 28 -11.38 3.91 -13.67
N HIS A 29 -11.17 3.72 -12.36
CA HIS A 29 -10.06 4.36 -11.64
C HIS A 29 -8.84 3.43 -11.63
N ASP A 30 -7.65 4.00 -11.77
CA ASP A 30 -6.41 3.23 -11.71
C ASP A 30 -6.27 2.57 -10.32
N PHE A 31 -5.93 1.27 -10.31
CA PHE A 31 -5.84 0.50 -9.07
C PHE A 31 -4.83 1.08 -8.09
N ARG A 32 -3.65 1.44 -8.61
CA ARG A 32 -2.54 1.85 -7.76
C ARG A 32 -2.78 3.28 -7.26
N GLU A 33 -3.38 4.15 -8.06
CA GLU A 33 -3.83 5.47 -7.60
C GLU A 33 -4.80 5.37 -6.42
N ILE A 34 -5.74 4.42 -6.45
CA ILE A 34 -6.67 4.16 -5.33
C ILE A 34 -5.91 3.76 -4.07
N LEU A 35 -4.92 2.87 -4.18
CA LEU A 35 -4.10 2.44 -3.05
C LEU A 35 -3.25 3.58 -2.47
N VAL A 36 -2.69 4.45 -3.33
CA VAL A 36 -1.97 5.64 -2.86
C VAL A 36 -2.89 6.57 -2.09
N ILE A 37 -4.10 6.83 -2.61
CA ILE A 37 -5.09 7.66 -1.90
C ILE A 37 -5.39 7.07 -0.53
N ALA A 38 -5.66 5.76 -0.45
CA ALA A 38 -5.95 5.09 0.82
C ALA A 38 -4.80 5.23 1.82
N ILE A 39 -3.56 4.98 1.39
CA ILE A 39 -2.38 5.08 2.25
C ILE A 39 -2.18 6.52 2.74
N CYS A 40 -2.28 7.51 1.86
CA CYS A 40 -2.14 8.91 2.27
C CYS A 40 -3.25 9.35 3.24
N ALA A 41 -4.49 8.90 3.03
CA ALA A 41 -5.60 9.17 3.94
C ALA A 41 -5.36 8.53 5.33
N MET A 42 -4.96 7.25 5.38
CA MET A 42 -4.64 6.56 6.64
C MET A 42 -3.49 7.24 7.39
N LEU A 43 -2.46 7.70 6.70
CA LEU A 43 -1.35 8.45 7.31
C LEU A 43 -1.78 9.84 7.86
N CYS A 44 -2.94 10.34 7.45
CA CYS A 44 -3.55 11.56 7.97
C CYS A 44 -4.67 11.26 8.97
N ASP A 45 -4.73 10.06 9.55
CA ASP A 45 -5.79 9.61 10.47
C ASP A 45 -7.20 9.63 9.87
N ASN A 46 -7.34 9.28 8.58
CA ASN A 46 -8.63 9.07 7.91
C ASN A 46 -8.75 7.58 7.53
N ASP A 47 -9.27 6.76 8.44
CA ASP A 47 -9.18 5.30 8.37
C ASP A 47 -10.49 4.60 7.97
N THR A 48 -11.60 5.33 7.89
CA THR A 48 -12.84 4.85 7.25
C THR A 48 -12.90 5.20 5.76
N PHE A 49 -13.61 4.41 4.95
CA PHE A 49 -13.73 4.70 3.51
C PHE A 49 -14.44 6.04 3.22
N GLU A 50 -15.41 6.42 4.05
CA GLU A 50 -16.08 7.72 3.98
C GLU A 50 -15.06 8.86 4.20
N GLU A 51 -14.25 8.77 5.26
CA GLU A 51 -13.20 9.75 5.53
C GLU A 51 -12.12 9.77 4.46
N MET A 52 -11.70 8.62 3.93
CA MET A 52 -10.75 8.55 2.82
C MET A 52 -11.26 9.31 1.58
N VAL A 53 -12.53 9.12 1.23
CA VAL A 53 -13.14 9.83 0.09
C VAL A 53 -13.28 11.32 0.38
N ALA A 54 -13.71 11.69 1.58
CA ALA A 54 -13.82 13.09 2.00
C ALA A 54 -12.46 13.80 1.96
N TRP A 55 -11.43 13.17 2.53
CA TRP A 55 -10.06 13.64 2.52
C TRP A 55 -9.52 13.76 1.09
N ALA A 56 -9.74 12.77 0.24
CA ALA A 56 -9.26 12.77 -1.14
C ALA A 56 -9.91 13.88 -1.97
N ARG A 57 -11.20 14.15 -1.75
CA ARG A 57 -11.89 15.31 -2.35
C ARG A 57 -11.32 16.63 -1.84
N TYR A 58 -11.10 16.74 -0.54
CA TYR A 58 -10.48 17.93 0.07
C TYR A 58 -9.05 18.18 -0.44
N LYS A 59 -8.29 17.13 -0.73
CA LYS A 59 -6.91 17.18 -1.22
C LYS A 59 -6.78 16.97 -2.73
N GLN A 60 -7.87 17.02 -3.50
CA GLN A 60 -7.87 16.63 -4.91
C GLN A 60 -6.82 17.40 -5.73
N ASP A 61 -6.76 18.73 -5.58
CA ASP A 61 -5.80 19.58 -6.30
C ASP A 61 -4.33 19.23 -5.99
N TRP A 62 -4.08 18.74 -4.77
CA TRP A 62 -2.76 18.27 -4.37
C TRP A 62 -2.47 16.88 -4.94
N LEU A 63 -3.45 15.96 -4.88
CA LEU A 63 -3.33 14.62 -5.46
C LEU A 63 -3.10 14.66 -6.97
N GLN A 64 -3.75 15.58 -7.71
CA GLN A 64 -3.56 15.74 -9.16
C GLN A 64 -2.16 16.21 -9.56
N ARG A 65 -1.34 16.68 -8.62
CA ARG A 65 0.08 16.98 -8.87
C ARG A 65 0.96 15.74 -8.80
N LEU A 66 0.46 14.67 -8.18
CA LEU A 66 1.18 13.43 -7.92
C LEU A 66 0.65 12.26 -8.77
N LEU A 67 -0.66 12.26 -9.03
CA LEU A 67 -1.42 11.21 -9.69
C LEU A 67 -2.16 11.77 -10.90
N SER A 68 -2.45 10.92 -11.89
CA SER A 68 -3.20 11.32 -13.08
C SER A 68 -4.68 11.53 -12.79
N LEU A 69 -5.30 10.68 -11.96
CA LEU A 69 -6.71 10.75 -11.56
C LEU A 69 -7.66 10.97 -12.75
N LYS A 70 -7.48 10.21 -13.83
CA LYS A 70 -8.21 10.38 -15.10
C LYS A 70 -9.73 10.45 -14.95
N HIS A 71 -10.26 9.74 -13.95
CA HIS A 71 -11.70 9.66 -13.66
C HIS A 71 -12.06 10.30 -12.31
N GLY A 72 -11.17 11.10 -11.73
CA GLY A 72 -11.37 11.77 -10.44
C GLY A 72 -11.26 10.83 -9.24
N ILE A 73 -11.78 11.29 -8.10
CA ILE A 73 -11.74 10.55 -6.84
C ILE A 73 -12.72 9.35 -6.90
N PRO A 74 -12.27 8.12 -6.56
CA PRO A 74 -13.14 6.96 -6.48
C PRO A 74 -14.25 7.11 -5.44
N SER A 75 -15.36 6.40 -5.63
CA SER A 75 -16.42 6.30 -4.63
C SER A 75 -16.04 5.36 -3.47
N GLU A 76 -16.73 5.48 -2.34
CA GLU A 76 -16.59 4.56 -1.20
C GLU A 76 -16.80 3.10 -1.62
N ASP A 77 -17.81 2.83 -2.45
CA ASP A 77 -18.08 1.50 -3.02
C ASP A 77 -16.88 0.94 -3.80
N THR A 78 -16.10 1.82 -4.46
CA THR A 78 -14.91 1.41 -5.19
C THR A 78 -13.80 0.98 -4.24
N PHE A 79 -13.54 1.75 -3.18
CA PHE A 79 -12.62 1.35 -2.12
C PHE A 79 -13.06 0.05 -1.48
N LEU A 80 -14.30 -0.01 -1.00
CA LEU A 80 -14.90 -1.18 -0.38
C LEU A 80 -14.76 -2.44 -1.24
N ARG A 81 -15.04 -2.36 -2.53
CA ARG A 81 -14.91 -3.51 -3.45
C ARG A 81 -13.46 -3.97 -3.56
N ILE A 82 -12.51 -3.05 -3.71
CA ILE A 82 -11.09 -3.37 -3.83
C ILE A 82 -10.57 -4.02 -2.56
N PHE A 83 -10.76 -3.36 -1.41
CA PHE A 83 -10.23 -3.83 -0.13
C PHE A 83 -10.88 -5.14 0.35
N ARG A 84 -12.09 -5.47 -0.12
CA ARG A 84 -12.72 -6.78 0.10
C ARG A 84 -12.08 -7.92 -0.67
N LEU A 85 -11.49 -7.64 -1.84
CA LEU A 85 -10.93 -8.65 -2.73
C LEU A 85 -9.40 -8.75 -2.66
N MET A 86 -8.75 -7.72 -2.13
CA MET A 86 -7.30 -7.60 -2.09
C MET A 86 -6.67 -8.61 -1.14
N ASP A 87 -5.54 -9.20 -1.56
CA ASP A 87 -4.70 -10.02 -0.69
C ASP A 87 -3.97 -9.13 0.33
N SER A 88 -4.32 -9.29 1.60
CA SER A 88 -3.73 -8.52 2.70
C SER A 88 -2.23 -8.75 2.83
N LYS A 89 -1.71 -9.93 2.46
CA LYS A 89 -0.27 -10.23 2.54
C LYS A 89 0.52 -9.51 1.45
N GLN A 90 -0.02 -9.43 0.23
CA GLN A 90 0.62 -8.65 -0.85
C GLN A 90 0.68 -7.17 -0.47
N PHE A 91 -0.43 -6.63 0.04
CA PHE A 91 -0.48 -5.25 0.50
C PHE A 91 0.50 -4.97 1.64
N GLU A 92 0.52 -5.82 2.68
CA GLU A 92 1.44 -5.67 3.80
C GLU A 92 2.91 -5.71 3.34
N CYS A 93 3.26 -6.64 2.46
CA CYS A 93 4.61 -6.76 1.91
C CYS A 93 5.03 -5.49 1.17
N ALA A 94 4.20 -5.01 0.23
CA ALA A 94 4.46 -3.79 -0.52
C ALA A 94 4.59 -2.57 0.41
N PHE A 95 3.69 -2.43 1.38
CA PHE A 95 3.74 -1.34 2.35
C PHE A 95 5.01 -1.37 3.20
N ARG A 96 5.41 -2.55 3.69
CA ARG A 96 6.66 -2.71 4.47
C ARG A 96 7.90 -2.39 3.64
N THR A 97 7.98 -2.86 2.39
CA THR A 97 9.10 -2.54 1.49
C THR A 97 9.23 -1.03 1.28
N TRP A 98 8.11 -0.34 1.05
CA TRP A 98 8.12 1.11 0.91
C TRP A 98 8.52 1.81 2.22
N ALA A 99 7.89 1.43 3.34
CA ALA A 99 8.14 2.05 4.64
C ALA A 99 9.59 1.85 5.12
N GLY A 100 10.16 0.66 4.91
CA GLY A 100 11.57 0.35 5.19
C GLY A 100 12.55 1.19 4.39
N GLY A 101 12.19 1.56 3.14
CA GLY A 101 12.98 2.47 2.31
C GLY A 101 13.00 3.92 2.80
N ILE A 102 12.01 4.35 3.58
CA ILE A 102 11.93 5.69 4.17
C ILE A 102 12.53 5.70 5.59
N LEU A 103 12.26 4.66 6.36
CA LEU A 103 12.70 4.49 7.74
C LEU A 103 13.56 3.24 7.80
N PRO A 104 14.90 3.34 7.70
CA PRO A 104 15.80 2.18 7.79
C PRO A 104 15.65 1.38 9.09
N ALA A 105 15.08 1.98 10.14
CA ALA A 105 14.73 1.28 11.39
C ALA A 105 13.62 0.22 11.20
N LEU A 106 12.78 0.34 10.18
CA LEU A 106 11.74 -0.64 9.84
C LEU A 106 12.25 -1.80 8.97
N ASP A 107 13.50 -1.75 8.51
CA ASP A 107 14.11 -2.77 7.66
C ASP A 107 14.39 -4.08 8.43
N ASN A 108 14.46 -4.03 9.77
CA ASN A 108 14.74 -5.21 10.62
C ASN A 108 13.93 -5.31 11.92
N GLU A 109 13.07 -4.33 12.24
CA GLU A 109 12.21 -4.45 13.41
C GLU A 109 10.83 -4.95 13.00
N GLN A 110 10.43 -6.09 13.57
CA GLN A 110 9.05 -6.54 13.60
C GLN A 110 8.19 -5.40 14.14
N LEU A 111 7.63 -4.62 13.21
CA LEU A 111 6.68 -3.57 13.54
C LEU A 111 5.46 -4.25 14.17
N ALA A 112 5.43 -4.25 15.51
CA ALA A 112 4.31 -4.68 16.31
C ALA A 112 3.21 -3.63 16.17
N ILE A 113 2.48 -3.68 15.05
CA ILE A 113 1.18 -3.02 14.94
C ILE A 113 0.17 -3.99 15.55
N ASP A 114 0.05 -3.92 16.88
CA ASP A 114 -0.94 -4.61 17.70
C ASP A 114 -0.99 -6.17 17.60
N GLY A 115 -0.40 -6.83 18.61
CA GLY A 115 -0.74 -8.19 19.03
C GLY A 115 -0.49 -9.39 18.10
N LYS A 116 -0.06 -9.22 16.84
CA LYS A 116 0.24 -10.35 15.94
C LYS A 116 1.60 -10.22 15.30
N THR A 117 2.57 -10.87 15.93
CA THR A 117 3.85 -11.20 15.31
C THR A 117 3.61 -12.23 14.21
N CYS A 118 3.82 -11.86 12.95
CA CYS A 118 3.96 -12.81 11.86
C CYS A 118 5.41 -12.79 11.38
N GLY A 119 6.20 -13.77 11.84
CA GLY A 119 7.52 -14.03 11.30
C GLY A 119 7.42 -14.46 9.85
N ALA A 120 8.36 -13.99 9.02
CA ALA A 120 8.56 -14.52 7.68
C ALA A 120 8.74 -16.05 7.75
N PRO A 121 8.25 -16.83 6.77
CA PRO A 121 8.74 -18.18 6.59
C PRO A 121 10.23 -18.05 6.27
N VAL A 122 11.09 -18.48 7.19
CA VAL A 122 12.47 -18.81 6.85
C VAL A 122 12.37 -20.00 5.90
N GLU A 123 12.72 -19.77 4.63
CA GLU A 123 13.07 -20.86 3.73
C GLU A 123 14.07 -21.75 4.48
N ALA A 124 13.68 -22.99 4.74
CA ALA A 124 14.55 -23.99 5.34
C ALA A 124 15.68 -24.28 4.35
N ALA A 125 16.73 -23.46 4.41
CA ALA A 125 18.02 -23.79 3.82
C ALA A 125 18.48 -25.08 4.48
N GLY A 126 18.34 -26.18 3.74
CA GLY A 126 18.80 -27.49 4.16
C GLY A 126 20.26 -27.42 4.59
N ARG A 127 20.53 -27.80 5.84
CA ARG A 127 21.86 -28.22 6.26
C ARG A 127 21.86 -29.73 6.44
N PRO A 128 22.91 -30.42 5.96
CA PRO A 128 22.97 -31.86 6.05
C PRO A 128 23.15 -32.31 7.50
N SER A 129 22.51 -33.44 7.79
CA SER A 129 22.65 -34.25 8.99
C SER A 129 24.11 -34.57 9.30
N ILE A 130 24.55 -34.25 10.52
CA ILE A 130 25.54 -35.04 11.25
C ILE A 130 25.13 -35.08 12.73
N TRP A 131 24.91 -36.32 13.20
CA TRP A 131 24.58 -36.77 14.56
C TRP A 131 23.12 -36.63 15.00
#